data_AF-A0A968WTX8-F1
#
_entry.id   AF-A0A968WTX8-F1
#
_cell.length_a   1.000
_cell.length_b   1.000
_cell.length_c   1.000
_cell.angle_alpha   90.00
_cell.angle_beta   90.00
_cell.angle_gamma   90.00
#
_symmetry.space_group_name_H-M   'P 1'
#
loop_
_entity.id
_entity.type
_entity.pdbx_description
1 polymer ?
#
loop_
_entity_poly.entity_id
_entity_poly.type
_entity_poly.pdbx_seq_one_letter_code
_entity_poly.pdbx_strand_id
1 'polypeptide(L)'
;MAWRIEEGVDHGEIDNTIEGRTTGRIWLAGRDEPLILSLDGDCWRDLAGTRLEFENPSPKIISEAKILDIDQSGIIGDMTASRKNRVPTVSEEEFHNLYQNNLSIPCEWHNTLYLEWFSEINGRVVIETTNYKLTIFPHEWQMDEDAEDAQKLANLNGMRDFMAQIIQRKESDSESPEPHGELDEYAWEERLKESDRLTDAYQEVLEKYMEDEDSEQKEAFVMGWDGLLEALAERDESGEDFDEFDDFGDLNSTSFDEDDEEEDEDDFLDPDGSPFEEVEHPLQVKAQELAMRAMDLIAKDSGPETPEYQLISNLLQVSGKLAGVLHGSNSGYEPEAGFVLAVLKRCLGWLHEAMAACQHLINIEQDTDQIAALEHVRSTAFEIRDEIIAMRQGLK
;
A
#
# COMPACT_ATOMS: atom_id res chain seq x y z
N MET A 1 1.96 1.96 -5.65
CA MET A 1 0.88 2.34 -6.59
C MET A 1 1.27 2.04 -8.03
N ALA A 2 0.36 1.42 -8.78
CA ALA A 2 0.50 1.17 -10.22
C ALA A 2 -0.79 1.55 -10.97
N TRP A 3 -0.65 2.02 -12.21
CA TRP A 3 -1.79 2.17 -13.11
C TRP A 3 -2.20 0.80 -13.65
N ARG A 4 -3.31 0.25 -13.15
CA ARG A 4 -3.91 -1.00 -13.66
C ARG A 4 -4.96 -0.67 -14.71
N ILE A 5 -4.73 -1.10 -15.95
CA ILE A 5 -5.52 -0.65 -17.11
C ILE A 5 -6.14 -1.78 -17.93
N GLU A 6 -6.06 -3.03 -17.46
CA GLU A 6 -6.59 -4.20 -18.16
C GLU A 6 -8.07 -4.06 -18.53
N GLU A 7 -8.92 -3.48 -17.68
CA GLU A 7 -10.33 -3.29 -18.05
C GLU A 7 -10.51 -2.29 -19.20
N GLY A 8 -9.58 -1.34 -19.34
CA GLY A 8 -9.63 -0.24 -20.30
C GLY A 8 -9.07 -0.56 -21.68
N VAL A 9 -8.23 -1.57 -21.79
CA VAL A 9 -7.61 -1.97 -23.07
C VAL A 9 -8.67 -2.54 -23.99
N ASP A 10 -8.69 -2.08 -25.24
CA ASP A 10 -9.44 -2.68 -26.36
C ASP A 10 -8.59 -3.76 -27.05
N HIS A 11 -7.40 -3.39 -27.50
CA HIS A 11 -6.40 -4.30 -28.07
C HIS A 11 -5.00 -3.70 -27.99
N GLY A 12 -3.96 -4.49 -28.28
CA GLY A 12 -2.60 -3.99 -28.36
C GLY A 12 -1.64 -4.93 -29.09
N GLU A 13 -0.46 -4.38 -29.40
CA GLU A 13 0.68 -5.09 -29.95
C GLU A 13 1.94 -4.77 -29.13
N ILE A 14 2.74 -5.79 -28.80
CA ILE A 14 4.09 -5.67 -28.23
C ILE A 14 5.05 -6.35 -29.19
N ASP A 15 6.16 -5.69 -29.47
CA ASP A 15 7.22 -6.16 -30.35
C ASP A 15 8.55 -6.13 -29.58
N ASN A 16 9.07 -7.33 -29.28
CA ASN A 16 10.40 -7.54 -28.72
C ASN A 16 11.28 -8.36 -29.69
N THR A 17 11.11 -8.17 -31.00
CA THR A 17 11.94 -8.83 -32.03
C THR A 17 13.37 -8.29 -32.12
N ILE A 18 13.69 -7.22 -31.38
CA ILE A 18 15.03 -6.64 -31.29
C ILE A 18 15.51 -6.79 -29.83
N GLU A 19 16.61 -7.52 -29.63
CA GLU A 19 17.23 -7.69 -28.30
C GLU A 19 17.51 -6.32 -27.64
N GLY A 20 17.22 -6.26 -26.34
CA GLY A 20 17.36 -5.09 -25.48
C GLY A 20 16.29 -4.01 -25.70
N ARG A 21 15.30 -4.23 -26.56
CA ARG A 21 14.30 -3.20 -26.89
C ARG A 21 12.90 -3.79 -27.07
N THR A 22 11.96 -3.21 -26.34
CA THR A 22 10.53 -3.55 -26.46
C THR A 22 9.74 -2.34 -26.92
N THR A 23 8.98 -2.49 -27.99
CA THR A 23 8.10 -1.42 -28.49
C THR A 23 6.67 -1.91 -28.56
N GLY A 24 5.70 -1.02 -28.63
CA GLY A 24 4.31 -1.46 -28.67
C GLY A 24 3.31 -0.35 -28.89
N ARG A 25 2.06 -0.77 -29.09
CA ARG A 25 0.91 0.13 -29.15
C ARG A 25 -0.26 -0.49 -28.42
N ILE A 26 -0.93 0.31 -27.59
CA ILE A 26 -2.07 -0.15 -26.79
C ILE A 26 -3.22 0.82 -26.98
N TRP A 27 -4.35 0.31 -27.49
CA TRP A 27 -5.56 1.10 -27.68
C TRP A 27 -6.46 0.95 -26.46
N LEU A 28 -6.85 2.08 -25.88
CA LEU A 28 -7.77 2.12 -24.74
C LEU A 28 -9.16 2.55 -25.18
N ALA A 29 -10.19 1.94 -24.60
CA ALA A 29 -11.57 2.30 -24.85
C ALA A 29 -11.84 3.76 -24.42
N GLY A 30 -12.47 4.52 -25.32
CA GLY A 30 -12.75 5.94 -25.10
C GLY A 30 -11.61 6.89 -25.48
N ARG A 31 -10.56 6.40 -26.14
CA ARG A 31 -9.45 7.20 -26.68
C ARG A 31 -9.22 6.88 -28.16
N ASP A 32 -8.94 7.91 -28.97
CA ASP A 32 -8.66 7.74 -30.40
C ASP A 32 -7.20 7.35 -30.68
N GLU A 33 -6.26 7.88 -29.89
CA GLU A 33 -4.83 7.64 -30.03
C GLU A 33 -4.37 6.51 -29.10
N PRO A 34 -3.55 5.56 -29.58
CA PRO A 34 -2.99 4.53 -28.72
C PRO A 34 -1.90 5.10 -27.81
N LEU A 35 -1.65 4.41 -26.70
CA LEU A 35 -0.37 4.49 -26.00
C LEU A 35 0.73 3.95 -26.93
N ILE A 36 1.87 4.61 -26.99
CA ILE A 36 3.02 4.22 -27.80
C ILE A 36 4.16 3.88 -26.85
N LEU A 37 4.56 2.61 -26.84
CA LEU A 37 5.60 2.10 -25.96
C LEU A 37 6.96 2.12 -26.67
N SER A 38 7.97 2.66 -25.99
CA SER A 38 9.38 2.57 -26.36
C SER A 38 10.20 2.31 -25.10
N LEU A 39 10.41 1.02 -24.81
CA LEU A 39 10.98 0.55 -23.56
C LEU A 39 12.36 -0.07 -23.79
N ASP A 40 13.26 0.20 -22.84
CA ASP A 40 14.56 -0.45 -22.78
C ASP A 40 14.45 -1.77 -21.98
N GLY A 41 14.99 -2.85 -22.55
CA GLY A 41 14.94 -4.22 -22.03
C GLY A 41 14.00 -5.16 -22.80
N ASP A 42 14.05 -6.43 -22.41
CA ASP A 42 13.37 -7.54 -23.10
C ASP A 42 12.22 -8.14 -22.29
N CYS A 43 11.26 -8.74 -23.00
CA CYS A 43 10.24 -9.57 -22.37
C CYS A 43 10.86 -10.89 -21.85
N TRP A 44 10.12 -11.63 -21.03
CA TRP A 44 10.56 -12.96 -20.60
C TRP A 44 10.58 -13.94 -21.78
N ARG A 45 11.28 -15.06 -21.61
CA ARG A 45 11.61 -16.03 -22.66
C ARG A 45 10.43 -16.49 -23.53
N ASP A 46 9.20 -16.48 -23.03
CA ASP A 46 8.01 -16.83 -23.81
C ASP A 46 7.61 -15.77 -24.85
N LEU A 47 7.90 -14.49 -24.58
CA LEU A 47 7.62 -13.34 -25.45
C LEU A 47 8.89 -12.67 -26.03
N ALA A 48 10.06 -13.02 -25.50
CA ALA A 48 11.35 -12.55 -25.99
C ALA A 48 11.53 -12.91 -27.48
N GLY A 49 11.96 -11.98 -28.31
CA GLY A 49 12.22 -12.26 -29.72
C GLY A 49 10.99 -12.45 -30.60
N THR A 50 9.80 -12.14 -30.11
CA THR A 50 8.58 -12.25 -30.91
C THR A 50 7.71 -11.00 -30.81
N ARG A 51 6.65 -11.00 -31.63
CA ARG A 51 5.53 -10.07 -31.52
C ARG A 51 4.37 -10.75 -30.80
N LEU A 52 3.72 -10.01 -29.93
CA LEU A 52 2.46 -10.36 -29.29
C LEU A 52 1.37 -9.41 -29.81
N GLU A 53 0.24 -9.97 -30.22
CA GLU A 53 -1.02 -9.23 -30.32
C GLU A 53 -1.99 -9.74 -29.26
N PHE A 54 -2.77 -8.83 -28.68
CA PHE A 54 -3.80 -9.17 -27.71
C PHE A 54 -5.08 -8.34 -27.91
N GLU A 55 -6.23 -8.95 -27.63
CA GLU A 55 -7.54 -8.33 -27.74
C GLU A 55 -8.36 -8.61 -26.48
N ASN A 56 -8.92 -7.56 -25.90
CA ASN A 56 -9.87 -7.66 -24.78
C ASN A 56 -11.27 -7.96 -25.34
N PRO A 57 -11.93 -9.06 -24.94
CA PRO A 57 -13.27 -9.38 -25.43
C PRO A 57 -14.36 -8.40 -24.95
N SER A 58 -14.13 -7.66 -23.86
CA SER A 58 -15.14 -6.82 -23.19
C SER A 58 -14.51 -5.54 -22.60
N PRO A 59 -13.99 -4.63 -23.43
CA PRO A 59 -13.34 -3.42 -22.96
C PRO A 59 -14.33 -2.44 -22.32
N LYS A 60 -13.91 -1.78 -21.24
CA LYS A 60 -14.67 -0.77 -20.49
C LYS A 60 -14.01 0.60 -20.61
N ILE A 61 -14.80 1.66 -20.55
CA ILE A 61 -14.23 3.02 -20.47
C ILE A 61 -13.83 3.27 -19.02
N ILE A 62 -12.53 3.44 -18.79
CA ILE A 62 -11.94 3.70 -17.47
C ILE A 62 -11.47 5.16 -17.36
N SER A 63 -11.39 5.72 -16.15
CA SER A 63 -10.95 7.11 -15.90
C SER A 63 -9.49 7.35 -16.28
N GLU A 64 -8.66 6.34 -16.03
CA GLU A 64 -7.21 6.31 -16.15
C GLU A 64 -6.78 6.55 -17.60
N ALA A 65 -7.60 6.10 -18.56
CA ALA A 65 -7.36 6.24 -19.99
C ALA A 65 -7.17 7.70 -20.44
N LYS A 66 -7.73 8.67 -19.70
CA LYS A 66 -7.59 10.11 -19.98
C LYS A 66 -6.34 10.73 -19.37
N ILE A 67 -5.75 10.08 -18.38
CA ILE A 67 -4.65 10.61 -17.57
C ILE A 67 -3.30 10.11 -18.10
N LEU A 68 -3.27 8.89 -18.65
CA LEU A 68 -2.07 8.29 -19.22
C LEU A 68 -1.56 9.07 -20.45
N ASP A 69 -0.25 9.33 -20.47
CA ASP A 69 0.40 10.01 -21.59
C ASP A 69 0.40 9.11 -22.83
N ILE A 70 0.37 9.68 -24.05
CA ILE A 70 0.53 8.85 -25.27
C ILE A 70 1.90 8.19 -25.24
N ASP A 71 2.96 8.93 -24.89
CA ASP A 71 4.33 8.47 -24.98
C ASP A 71 4.70 7.69 -23.70
N GLN A 72 4.90 6.39 -23.86
CA GLN A 72 5.31 5.46 -22.81
C GLN A 72 6.77 5.07 -23.04
N SER A 73 7.65 6.04 -22.79
CA SER A 73 9.10 5.84 -22.78
C SER A 73 9.58 5.48 -21.36
N GLY A 74 10.49 4.52 -21.25
CA GLY A 74 11.01 4.07 -19.96
C GLY A 74 11.65 2.68 -20.03
N ILE A 75 11.57 1.93 -18.92
CA ILE A 75 12.16 0.59 -18.82
C ILE A 75 11.08 -0.49 -18.72
N ILE A 76 11.39 -1.67 -19.24
CA ILE A 76 10.52 -2.84 -19.10
C ILE A 76 10.50 -3.32 -17.64
N GLY A 77 9.34 -3.76 -17.16
CA GLY A 77 9.19 -4.59 -15.98
C GLY A 77 8.95 -6.05 -16.39
N ASP A 78 8.19 -6.81 -15.61
CA ASP A 78 7.84 -8.17 -16.04
C ASP A 78 6.88 -8.15 -17.23
N MET A 79 7.26 -8.79 -18.34
CA MET A 79 6.38 -8.99 -19.49
C MET A 79 6.39 -10.46 -19.91
N THR A 80 5.27 -11.16 -19.66
CA THR A 80 5.09 -12.58 -19.97
C THR A 80 3.62 -12.92 -20.25
N ALA A 81 3.38 -13.96 -21.05
CA ALA A 81 2.07 -14.58 -21.26
C ALA A 81 1.97 -15.97 -20.60
N SER A 82 2.95 -16.35 -19.78
CA SER A 82 3.10 -17.70 -19.23
C SER A 82 3.06 -17.77 -17.69
N ARG A 83 2.91 -16.64 -17.00
CA ARG A 83 2.69 -16.61 -15.54
C ARG A 83 1.42 -17.40 -15.21
N LYS A 84 1.46 -18.28 -14.22
CA LYS A 84 0.31 -19.09 -13.83
C LYS A 84 -0.33 -18.51 -12.58
N ASN A 85 -1.61 -18.15 -12.66
CA ASN A 85 -2.38 -17.70 -11.50
C ASN A 85 -3.53 -18.67 -11.21
N ARG A 86 -3.92 -18.76 -9.94
CA ARG A 86 -5.12 -19.48 -9.51
C ARG A 86 -6.33 -18.56 -9.63
N VAL A 87 -7.16 -18.82 -10.63
CA VAL A 87 -8.37 -18.03 -10.89
C VAL A 87 -9.58 -18.73 -10.28
N PRO A 88 -10.40 -18.04 -9.47
CA PRO A 88 -11.66 -18.58 -8.99
C PRO A 88 -12.60 -18.95 -10.16
N THR A 89 -13.23 -20.11 -10.09
CA THR A 89 -14.19 -20.56 -11.13
C THR A 89 -15.63 -20.14 -10.85
N VAL A 90 -15.84 -19.40 -9.77
CA VAL A 90 -17.14 -18.93 -9.29
C VAL A 90 -17.32 -17.44 -9.57
N SER A 91 -18.57 -16.98 -9.61
CA SER A 91 -18.88 -15.54 -9.72
C SER A 91 -18.37 -14.76 -8.49
N GLU A 92 -18.18 -13.44 -8.60
CA GLU A 92 -17.79 -12.59 -7.47
C GLU A 92 -18.75 -12.69 -6.28
N GLU A 93 -20.06 -12.74 -6.54
CA GLU A 93 -21.08 -12.92 -5.48
C GLU A 93 -20.91 -14.25 -4.74
N GLU A 94 -20.62 -15.32 -5.48
CA GLU A 94 -20.41 -16.65 -4.90
C GLU A 94 -19.05 -16.76 -4.21
N PHE A 95 -18.01 -16.13 -4.76
CA PHE A 95 -16.70 -15.99 -4.14
C PHE A 95 -16.82 -15.34 -2.76
N HIS A 96 -17.52 -14.20 -2.69
CA HIS A 96 -17.73 -13.47 -1.44
C HIS A 96 -18.48 -14.31 -0.41
N ASN A 97 -19.52 -15.03 -0.85
CA ASN A 97 -20.29 -15.93 0.02
C ASN A 97 -19.41 -17.07 0.58
N LEU A 98 -18.63 -17.73 -0.28
CA LEU A 98 -17.73 -18.80 0.15
C LEU A 98 -16.67 -18.28 1.12
N TYR A 99 -16.08 -17.12 0.84
CA TYR A 99 -15.09 -16.47 1.69
C TYR A 99 -15.66 -16.13 3.08
N GLN A 100 -16.82 -15.44 3.15
CA GLN A 100 -17.46 -15.08 4.41
C GLN A 100 -17.83 -16.29 5.27
N ASN A 101 -18.14 -17.43 4.64
CA ASN A 101 -18.47 -18.66 5.32
C ASN A 101 -17.25 -19.57 5.60
N ASN A 102 -16.03 -19.09 5.32
CA ASN A 102 -14.78 -19.85 5.44
C ASN A 102 -14.82 -21.20 4.69
N LEU A 103 -15.47 -21.22 3.52
CA LEU A 103 -15.56 -22.38 2.64
C LEU A 103 -14.46 -22.32 1.57
N SER A 104 -14.02 -23.48 1.10
CA SER A 104 -12.99 -23.56 0.06
C SER A 104 -13.51 -22.97 -1.26
N ILE A 105 -12.77 -22.01 -1.81
CA ILE A 105 -13.07 -21.39 -3.09
C ILE A 105 -12.51 -22.27 -4.21
N PRO A 106 -13.34 -22.79 -5.12
CA PRO A 106 -12.86 -23.54 -6.28
C PRO A 106 -12.04 -22.64 -7.21
N CYS A 107 -10.80 -23.03 -7.50
CA CYS A 107 -9.92 -22.30 -8.43
C CYS A 107 -9.31 -23.24 -9.46
N GLU A 108 -9.04 -22.71 -10.64
CA GLU A 108 -8.29 -23.37 -11.71
C GLU A 108 -7.03 -22.58 -12.07
N TRP A 109 -6.01 -23.27 -12.58
CA TRP A 109 -4.79 -22.64 -13.04
C TRP A 109 -4.95 -22.12 -14.46
N HIS A 110 -4.72 -20.83 -14.66
CA HIS A 110 -4.72 -20.19 -15.97
C HIS A 110 -3.38 -19.52 -16.24
N ASN A 111 -3.01 -19.43 -17.52
CA ASN A 111 -1.95 -18.54 -17.93
C ASN A 111 -2.48 -17.09 -17.93
N THR A 112 -1.69 -16.20 -17.35
CA THR A 112 -1.96 -14.77 -17.25
C THR A 112 -1.04 -14.03 -18.20
N LEU A 113 -1.62 -13.13 -19.00
CA LEU A 113 -0.86 -12.07 -19.63
C LEU A 113 -0.53 -11.03 -18.55
N TYR A 114 0.75 -10.89 -18.25
CA TYR A 114 1.28 -9.87 -17.35
C TYR A 114 2.22 -8.97 -18.15
N LEU A 115 1.88 -7.70 -18.27
CA LEU A 115 2.71 -6.68 -18.89
C LEU A 115 2.93 -5.54 -17.90
N GLU A 116 4.17 -5.31 -17.52
CA GLU A 116 4.57 -4.24 -16.61
C GLU A 116 5.68 -3.42 -17.25
N TRP A 117 5.60 -2.10 -17.07
CA TRP A 117 6.68 -1.18 -17.41
C TRP A 117 6.69 0.02 -16.48
N PHE A 118 7.82 0.70 -16.45
CA PHE A 118 8.03 1.91 -15.67
C PHE A 118 8.20 3.08 -16.64
N SER A 119 7.12 3.83 -16.83
CA SER A 119 7.07 5.04 -17.64
C SER A 119 7.74 6.20 -16.91
N GLU A 120 8.56 6.97 -17.62
CA GLU A 120 9.17 8.19 -17.07
C GLU A 120 8.12 9.25 -16.64
N ILE A 121 6.95 9.25 -17.29
CA ILE A 121 5.90 10.24 -17.05
C ILE A 121 4.84 9.72 -16.08
N ASN A 122 4.35 8.50 -16.32
CA ASN A 122 3.23 7.95 -15.56
C ASN A 122 3.66 7.08 -14.38
N GLY A 123 4.94 6.70 -14.28
CA GLY A 123 5.42 5.71 -13.33
C GLY A 123 5.07 4.29 -13.75
N ARG A 124 4.80 3.41 -12.79
CA ARG A 124 4.51 1.99 -13.05
C ARG A 124 3.12 1.79 -13.65
N VAL A 125 3.05 1.06 -14.76
CA VAL A 125 1.81 0.68 -15.44
C VAL A 125 1.77 -0.84 -15.59
N VAL A 126 0.60 -1.43 -15.35
CA VAL A 126 0.39 -2.89 -15.33
C VAL A 126 -0.85 -3.25 -16.13
N ILE A 127 -0.74 -4.31 -16.94
CA ILE A 127 -1.85 -5.06 -17.50
C ILE A 127 -1.71 -6.49 -17.00
N GLU A 128 -2.69 -6.95 -16.24
CA GLU A 128 -2.72 -8.31 -15.71
C GLU A 128 -4.08 -8.95 -16.00
N THR A 129 -4.11 -10.01 -16.81
CA THR A 129 -5.38 -10.62 -17.22
C THR A 129 -5.24 -12.05 -17.72
N THR A 130 -6.28 -12.85 -17.49
CA THR A 130 -6.42 -14.22 -18.02
C THR A 130 -7.44 -14.31 -19.16
N ASN A 131 -8.10 -13.21 -19.51
CA ASN A 131 -9.29 -13.21 -20.37
C ASN A 131 -9.03 -12.76 -21.82
N TYR A 132 -7.83 -12.29 -22.13
CA TYR A 132 -7.51 -11.79 -23.46
C TYR A 132 -7.31 -12.91 -24.48
N LYS A 133 -7.61 -12.60 -25.74
CA LYS A 133 -7.20 -13.44 -26.87
C LYS A 133 -5.80 -13.05 -27.27
N LEU A 134 -4.86 -14.00 -27.20
CA LEU A 134 -3.45 -13.76 -27.50
C LEU A 134 -3.06 -14.40 -28.84
N THR A 135 -2.28 -13.69 -29.64
CA THR A 135 -1.61 -14.21 -30.83
C THR A 135 -0.11 -13.93 -30.71
N ILE A 136 0.67 -15.00 -30.47
CA ILE A 136 2.14 -14.94 -30.40
C ILE A 136 2.69 -15.34 -31.76
N PHE A 137 3.55 -14.51 -32.32
CA PHE A 137 4.16 -14.72 -33.64
C PHE A 137 5.41 -15.62 -33.53
N PRO A 138 6.00 -16.07 -34.66
CA PRO A 138 7.27 -16.77 -34.63
C PRO A 138 8.40 -15.91 -34.04
N HIS A 139 9.28 -16.56 -33.28
CA HIS A 139 10.47 -15.95 -32.69
C HIS A 139 11.55 -15.68 -33.75
N GLU A 140 12.05 -14.45 -33.79
CA GLU A 140 13.21 -14.00 -34.57
C GLU A 140 14.54 -14.29 -33.86
N TRP A 141 14.52 -14.29 -32.52
CA TRP A 141 15.62 -14.71 -31.65
C TRP A 141 15.08 -15.44 -30.42
N GLN A 142 15.96 -16.10 -29.67
CA GLN A 142 15.57 -16.86 -28.47
C GLN A 142 16.44 -16.43 -27.30
N MET A 143 15.77 -16.12 -26.19
CA MET A 143 16.42 -15.87 -24.90
C MET A 143 16.86 -17.19 -24.27
N ASP A 144 18.10 -17.24 -23.81
CA ASP A 144 18.58 -18.35 -22.98
C ASP A 144 18.29 -18.11 -21.49
N GLU A 145 18.64 -19.09 -20.66
CA GLU A 145 18.34 -19.07 -19.22
C GLU A 145 19.11 -17.95 -18.49
N ASP A 146 20.40 -17.80 -18.79
CA ASP A 146 21.25 -16.76 -18.20
C ASP A 146 20.74 -15.34 -18.56
N ALA A 147 20.28 -15.14 -19.81
CA ALA A 147 19.69 -13.88 -20.25
C ALA A 147 18.33 -13.60 -19.59
N GLU A 148 17.51 -14.62 -19.39
CA GLU A 148 16.23 -14.47 -18.67
C GLU A 148 16.47 -14.09 -17.21
N ASP A 149 17.42 -14.73 -16.54
CA ASP A 149 17.75 -14.41 -15.15
C ASP A 149 18.34 -13.00 -15.03
N ALA A 150 19.18 -12.58 -15.98
CA ALA A 150 19.66 -11.21 -16.05
C ALA A 150 18.51 -10.21 -16.27
N GLN A 151 17.53 -10.54 -17.11
CA GLN A 151 16.36 -9.70 -17.35
C GLN A 151 15.45 -9.62 -16.12
N LYS A 152 15.22 -10.73 -15.41
CA LYS A 152 14.48 -10.72 -14.12
C LYS A 152 15.17 -9.86 -13.08
N LEU A 153 16.50 -9.94 -12.98
CA LEU A 153 17.28 -9.09 -12.10
C LEU A 153 17.19 -7.61 -12.52
N ALA A 154 17.21 -7.32 -13.82
CA ALA A 154 17.02 -5.96 -14.33
C ALA A 154 15.61 -5.42 -13.98
N ASN A 155 14.56 -6.24 -14.12
CA ASN A 155 13.19 -5.88 -13.73
C ASN A 155 13.08 -5.61 -12.22
N LEU A 156 13.74 -6.44 -11.39
CA LEU A 156 13.79 -6.26 -9.95
C LEU A 156 14.49 -4.95 -9.56
N ASN A 157 15.59 -4.61 -10.23
CA ASN A 157 16.25 -3.30 -10.07
C ASN A 157 15.34 -2.15 -10.51
N GLY A 158 14.61 -2.30 -11.62
CA GLY A 158 13.63 -1.29 -12.05
C GLY A 158 12.55 -1.02 -11.00
N MET A 159 12.07 -2.07 -10.31
CA MET A 159 11.15 -1.92 -9.18
C MET A 159 11.80 -1.24 -7.97
N ARG A 160 13.06 -1.60 -7.63
CA ARG A 160 13.84 -0.95 -6.55
C ARG A 160 14.00 0.56 -6.83
N ASP A 161 14.39 0.93 -8.03
CA ASP A 161 14.57 2.33 -8.44
C ASP A 161 13.24 3.09 -8.38
N PHE A 162 12.15 2.47 -8.84
CA PHE A 162 10.81 3.05 -8.74
C PHE A 162 10.38 3.26 -7.28
N MET A 163 10.57 2.27 -6.40
CA MET A 163 10.25 2.41 -4.97
C MET A 163 11.10 3.48 -4.29
N ALA A 164 12.39 3.57 -4.61
CA ALA A 164 13.26 4.63 -4.09
C ALA A 164 12.75 6.04 -4.44
N GLN A 165 12.24 6.22 -5.67
CA GLN A 165 11.61 7.47 -6.11
C GLN A 165 10.30 7.78 -5.36
N ILE A 166 9.45 6.77 -5.12
CA ILE A 166 8.17 6.92 -4.41
C ILE A 166 8.39 7.26 -2.93
N ILE A 167 9.29 6.55 -2.27
CA ILE A 167 9.65 6.79 -0.86
C ILE A 167 10.32 8.16 -0.70
N GLN A 168 10.92 8.70 -1.77
CA GLN A 168 11.75 9.92 -1.76
C GLN A 168 12.93 9.79 -0.81
N ARG A 169 13.61 8.64 -0.83
CA ARG A 169 14.85 8.48 -0.06
C ARG A 169 15.78 9.62 -0.40
N LYS A 170 16.10 10.44 0.59
CA LYS A 170 17.23 11.35 0.45
C LYS A 170 18.44 10.47 0.17
N GLU A 171 19.22 10.81 -0.84
CA GLU A 171 20.58 10.27 -0.92
C GLU A 171 21.18 10.44 0.47
N SER A 172 21.67 9.35 1.05
CA SER A 172 22.30 9.35 2.36
C SER A 172 23.56 10.20 2.25
N ASP A 173 23.42 11.52 2.32
CA ASP A 173 24.49 12.40 2.75
C ASP A 173 24.72 11.99 4.20
N SER A 174 25.67 11.06 4.39
CA SER A 174 26.24 10.59 5.65
C SER A 174 26.87 11.71 6.49
N GLU A 175 26.52 12.97 6.22
CA GLU A 175 27.03 14.20 6.81
C GLU A 175 25.92 15.21 7.13
N SER A 176 24.64 14.84 7.09
CA SER A 176 23.60 15.66 7.73
C SER A 176 23.57 15.28 9.21
N PRO A 177 24.02 16.15 10.14
CA PRO A 177 23.87 15.85 11.56
C PRO A 177 22.39 15.62 11.85
N GLU A 178 22.07 14.42 12.37
CA GLU A 178 20.87 14.17 13.17
C GLU A 178 20.59 15.45 13.97
N PRO A 179 19.45 16.13 13.76
CA PRO A 179 19.15 17.34 14.50
C PRO A 179 19.11 16.99 15.98
N HIS A 180 20.20 17.26 16.70
CA HIS A 180 20.26 17.12 18.14
C HIS A 180 19.32 18.15 18.78
N GLY A 181 18.07 17.73 19.04
CA GLY A 181 17.04 18.50 19.75
C GLY A 181 15.61 18.08 19.37
N GLU A 182 14.64 18.38 20.25
CA GLU A 182 13.21 18.18 19.97
C GLU A 182 12.81 18.83 18.64
N LEU A 183 12.10 18.07 17.80
CA LEU A 183 11.72 18.51 16.48
C LEU A 183 10.42 19.33 16.54
N ASP A 184 10.26 20.27 15.61
CA ASP A 184 9.03 21.06 15.53
C ASP A 184 7.88 20.31 14.81
N GLU A 185 6.67 20.87 14.88
CA GLU A 185 5.45 20.34 14.24
C GLU A 185 5.64 20.08 12.73
N TYR A 186 6.45 20.89 12.04
CA TYR A 186 6.64 20.77 10.60
C TYR A 186 7.62 19.64 10.25
N ALA A 187 8.70 19.50 11.00
CA ALA A 187 9.67 18.42 10.83
C ALA A 187 9.04 17.04 11.12
N TRP A 188 8.20 16.95 12.15
CA TRP A 188 7.43 15.74 12.45
C TRP A 188 6.37 15.43 11.38
N GLU A 189 5.67 16.44 10.85
CA GLU A 189 4.72 16.21 9.75
C GLU A 189 5.41 15.68 8.48
N GLU A 190 6.62 16.16 8.15
CA GLU A 190 7.37 15.61 7.01
C GLU A 190 7.83 14.17 7.26
N ARG A 191 8.30 13.83 8.47
CA ARG A 191 8.63 12.44 8.83
C ARG A 191 7.42 11.52 8.77
N LEU A 192 6.26 11.98 9.23
CA LEU A 192 5.03 11.19 9.15
C LEU A 192 4.58 10.94 7.70
N LYS A 193 4.75 11.93 6.81
CA LYS A 193 4.51 11.71 5.37
C LYS A 193 5.49 10.72 4.76
N GLU A 194 6.75 10.73 5.20
CA GLU A 194 7.75 9.75 4.78
C GLU A 194 7.37 8.34 5.24
N SER A 195 6.94 8.19 6.49
CA SER A 195 6.39 6.94 7.03
C SER A 195 5.17 6.47 6.24
N ASP A 196 4.19 7.34 5.95
CA ASP A 196 3.01 6.96 5.16
C ASP A 196 3.40 6.45 3.76
N ARG A 197 4.35 7.13 3.09
CA ARG A 197 4.85 6.68 1.77
C ARG A 197 5.58 5.34 1.85
N LEU A 198 6.33 5.10 2.93
CA LEU A 198 7.01 3.84 3.17
C LEU A 198 6.00 2.71 3.35
N THR A 199 4.94 2.93 4.14
CA THR A 199 3.86 1.94 4.33
C THR A 199 3.15 1.64 3.01
N ASP A 200 2.78 2.66 2.23
CA ASP A 200 2.14 2.48 0.93
C ASP A 200 3.05 1.74 -0.07
N ALA A 201 4.35 2.05 -0.07
CA ALA A 201 5.34 1.37 -0.88
C ALA A 201 5.50 -0.09 -0.46
N TYR A 202 5.60 -0.35 0.85
CA TYR A 202 5.73 -1.71 1.39
C TYR A 202 4.53 -2.58 1.04
N GLN A 203 3.31 -2.06 1.20
CA GLN A 203 2.09 -2.78 0.84
C GLN A 203 2.06 -3.17 -0.65
N GLU A 204 2.50 -2.28 -1.54
CA GLU A 204 2.59 -2.58 -2.97
C GLU A 204 3.63 -3.67 -3.27
N VAL A 205 4.77 -3.66 -2.57
CA VAL A 205 5.84 -4.64 -2.74
C VAL A 205 5.39 -6.01 -2.23
N LEU A 206 4.72 -6.06 -1.07
CA LEU A 206 4.07 -7.27 -0.54
C LEU A 206 3.09 -7.86 -1.55
N GLU A 207 2.14 -7.06 -2.05
CA GLU A 207 1.16 -7.53 -3.03
C GLU A 207 1.80 -8.06 -4.32
N LYS A 208 2.93 -7.48 -4.74
CA LYS A 208 3.65 -7.92 -5.95
C LYS A 208 4.33 -9.28 -5.76
N TYR A 209 4.97 -9.51 -4.61
CA TYR A 209 5.85 -10.66 -4.41
C TYR A 209 5.28 -11.73 -3.47
N MET A 210 4.09 -11.55 -2.89
CA MET A 210 3.50 -12.49 -1.92
C MET A 210 3.33 -13.94 -2.42
N GLU A 211 3.31 -14.17 -3.73
CA GLU A 211 3.20 -15.52 -4.32
C GLU A 211 4.56 -16.12 -4.74
N ASP A 212 5.65 -15.38 -4.59
CA ASP A 212 7.00 -15.81 -4.97
C ASP A 212 7.63 -16.66 -3.83
N GLU A 213 8.42 -17.68 -4.19
CA GLU A 213 9.11 -18.53 -3.20
C GLU A 213 10.19 -17.76 -2.43
N ASP A 214 10.77 -16.74 -3.05
CA ASP A 214 11.81 -15.84 -2.54
C ASP A 214 11.26 -14.44 -2.21
N SER A 215 10.00 -14.38 -1.76
CA SER A 215 9.29 -13.11 -1.49
C SER A 215 10.05 -12.23 -0.50
N GLU A 216 10.51 -12.78 0.63
CA GLU A 216 11.25 -12.06 1.67
C GLU A 216 12.52 -11.37 1.11
N GLN A 217 13.30 -12.09 0.30
CA GLN A 217 14.52 -11.54 -0.31
C GLN A 217 14.19 -10.46 -1.34
N LYS A 218 13.15 -10.67 -2.18
CA LYS A 218 12.73 -9.68 -3.18
C LYS A 218 12.17 -8.42 -2.52
N GLU A 219 11.37 -8.57 -1.48
CA GLU A 219 10.82 -7.49 -0.68
C GLU A 219 11.94 -6.66 -0.06
N ALA A 220 12.86 -7.30 0.67
CA ALA A 220 14.00 -6.64 1.28
C ALA A 220 14.88 -5.91 0.24
N PHE A 221 15.13 -6.53 -0.91
CA PHE A 221 15.92 -5.92 -1.98
C PHE A 221 15.25 -4.69 -2.59
N VAL A 222 13.97 -4.79 -2.93
CA VAL A 222 13.20 -3.69 -3.54
C VAL A 222 12.99 -2.55 -2.55
N MET A 223 12.76 -2.89 -1.29
CA MET A 223 12.74 -1.93 -0.19
C MET A 223 14.15 -1.48 0.21
N GLY A 224 15.23 -1.93 -0.43
CA GLY A 224 16.61 -1.56 -0.10
C GLY A 224 16.95 -1.70 1.38
N TRP A 225 16.40 -2.72 2.03
CA TRP A 225 16.74 -3.13 3.39
C TRP A 225 17.98 -4.02 3.34
N ASP A 226 19.11 -3.42 2.96
CA ASP A 226 20.35 -4.16 2.68
C ASP A 226 20.86 -4.95 3.91
N GLY A 227 20.60 -4.46 5.13
CA GLY A 227 20.92 -5.20 6.38
C GLY A 227 20.05 -6.43 6.61
N LEU A 228 18.76 -6.38 6.24
CA LEU A 228 17.88 -7.55 6.32
C LEU A 228 18.28 -8.61 5.28
N LEU A 229 18.74 -8.18 4.10
CA LEU A 229 19.28 -9.11 3.09
C LEU A 229 20.52 -9.86 3.60
N GLU A 230 21.42 -9.17 4.33
CA GLU A 230 22.59 -9.80 4.93
C GLU A 230 22.17 -10.85 5.98
N ALA A 231 21.23 -10.50 6.86
CA ALA A 231 20.70 -11.43 7.85
C ALA A 231 19.99 -12.65 7.22
N LEU A 232 19.20 -12.46 6.16
CA LEU A 232 18.56 -13.56 5.43
C LEU A 232 19.58 -14.48 4.76
N ALA A 233 20.67 -13.93 4.20
CA ALA A 233 21.75 -14.73 3.63
C ALA A 233 22.47 -15.56 4.70
N GLU A 234 22.72 -14.98 5.89
CA GLU A 234 23.31 -15.71 7.02
C GLU A 234 22.40 -16.84 7.53
N ARG A 235 21.07 -16.64 7.55
CA ARG A 235 20.07 -17.68 7.87
C ARG A 235 20.15 -18.87 6.90
N ASP A 236 20.16 -18.58 5.59
CA ASP A 236 20.20 -19.62 4.55
C ASP A 236 21.54 -20.41 4.57
N GLU A 237 22.65 -19.76 4.95
CA GLU A 237 23.97 -20.40 5.09
C GLU A 237 24.12 -21.23 6.38
N SER A 238 23.48 -20.80 7.48
CA SER A 238 23.57 -21.48 8.79
C SER A 238 22.66 -22.70 8.91
N GLY A 239 21.55 -22.75 8.18
CA GLY A 239 20.62 -23.88 8.15
C GLY A 239 19.94 -24.18 9.50
N GLU A 240 19.95 -23.22 10.42
CA GLU A 240 19.24 -23.29 11.70
C GLU A 240 17.89 -22.59 11.54
N ASP A 241 16.80 -23.36 11.63
CA ASP A 241 15.45 -22.82 11.83
C ASP A 241 15.43 -22.17 13.22
N PHE A 242 15.73 -20.87 13.31
CA PHE A 242 15.55 -20.11 14.53
C PHE A 242 14.04 -19.87 14.71
N ASP A 243 13.39 -20.75 15.48
CA ASP A 243 12.02 -20.60 15.97
C ASP A 243 11.95 -19.41 16.97
N GLU A 244 12.14 -18.18 16.49
CA GLU A 244 11.77 -16.97 17.24
C GLU A 244 11.59 -15.81 16.24
N PHE A 245 10.46 -15.81 15.54
CA PHE A 245 10.05 -14.69 14.68
C PHE A 245 8.60 -14.32 15.02
N ASP A 246 8.38 -13.89 16.26
CA ASP A 246 7.16 -13.20 16.67
C ASP A 246 7.38 -11.66 16.78
N ASP A 247 8.57 -11.15 16.39
CA ASP A 247 8.97 -9.76 16.73
C ASP A 247 9.37 -8.85 15.54
N PHE A 248 9.33 -9.32 14.30
CA PHE A 248 9.63 -8.45 13.13
C PHE A 248 8.39 -7.99 12.35
N GLY A 249 7.20 -8.33 12.85
CA GLY A 249 5.92 -7.79 12.38
C GLY A 249 5.67 -6.33 12.81
N ASP A 250 6.57 -5.74 13.60
CA ASP A 250 6.42 -4.38 14.15
C ASP A 250 7.50 -3.39 13.68
N LEU A 251 7.92 -3.45 12.42
CA LEU A 251 8.66 -2.34 11.79
C LEU A 251 7.78 -1.09 11.52
N ASN A 252 6.55 -1.08 12.03
CA ASN A 252 5.75 0.15 12.17
C ASN A 252 6.07 0.91 13.47
N SER A 253 6.87 0.31 14.36
CA SER A 253 7.62 1.00 15.39
C SER A 253 9.01 1.32 14.85
N THR A 254 9.20 2.50 14.29
CA THR A 254 10.55 3.10 14.25
C THR A 254 10.94 3.45 15.68
N SER A 255 11.40 2.47 16.46
CA SER A 255 12.30 2.72 17.57
C SER A 255 13.66 3.04 16.97
N PHE A 256 14.13 4.23 17.31
CA PHE A 256 15.43 4.77 16.95
C PHE A 256 16.54 3.84 17.44
N ASP A 257 17.68 3.88 16.75
CA ASP A 257 18.95 3.35 17.23
C ASP A 257 19.18 3.79 18.69
N GLU A 258 19.09 2.85 19.64
CA GLU A 258 19.67 3.01 20.96
C GLU A 258 20.72 1.92 21.15
N ASP A 259 21.91 2.40 21.52
CA ASP A 259 23.10 1.63 21.83
C ASP A 259 22.80 0.41 22.73
N ASP A 260 23.48 -0.70 22.42
CA ASP A 260 23.83 -1.82 23.31
C ASP A 260 23.76 -1.48 24.81
N GLU A 261 22.68 -1.85 25.49
CA GLU A 261 22.72 -2.39 26.86
C GLU A 261 21.66 -3.50 26.97
N GLU A 262 22.10 -4.76 27.01
CA GLU A 262 21.30 -5.90 27.43
C GLU A 262 20.73 -5.61 28.84
N GLU A 263 19.44 -5.29 28.95
CA GLU A 263 18.70 -5.39 30.20
C GLU A 263 17.60 -6.45 30.06
N ASP A 264 17.78 -7.52 30.84
CA ASP A 264 16.94 -8.71 30.96
C ASP A 264 15.43 -8.36 31.04
N GLU A 265 14.64 -8.95 30.14
CA GLU A 265 13.17 -8.86 30.03
C GLU A 265 12.39 -9.57 31.17
N ASP A 266 12.97 -9.72 32.36
CA ASP A 266 12.44 -10.58 33.42
C ASP A 266 12.45 -9.87 34.79
N ASP A 267 11.81 -8.71 34.94
CA ASP A 267 11.31 -8.24 36.26
C ASP A 267 10.37 -7.01 36.17
N PHE A 268 9.10 -7.22 35.81
CA PHE A 268 8.01 -6.30 36.19
C PHE A 268 6.79 -7.03 36.75
N LEU A 269 7.03 -7.83 37.79
CA LEU A 269 5.97 -8.23 38.74
C LEU A 269 6.38 -7.79 40.14
N ASP A 270 6.02 -6.56 40.50
CA ASP A 270 6.10 -6.08 41.87
C ASP A 270 5.18 -6.98 42.75
N PRO A 271 5.69 -7.74 43.74
CA PRO A 271 4.90 -8.78 44.42
C PRO A 271 3.82 -8.27 45.38
N ASP A 272 3.62 -6.95 45.50
CA ASP A 272 2.69 -6.36 46.46
C ASP A 272 2.24 -4.93 46.03
N GLY A 273 1.49 -4.81 44.94
CA GLY A 273 0.90 -3.55 44.46
C GLY A 273 -0.29 -3.78 43.53
N SER A 274 -1.35 -2.96 43.64
CA SER A 274 -2.62 -3.08 42.89
C SER A 274 -2.44 -3.17 41.37
N PRO A 275 -3.36 -3.81 40.60
CA PRO A 275 -3.35 -3.72 39.15
C PRO A 275 -3.37 -2.24 38.76
N PHE A 276 -2.35 -1.81 38.04
CA PHE A 276 -2.26 -0.44 37.51
C PHE A 276 -3.50 -0.20 36.64
N GLU A 277 -4.43 0.64 37.10
CA GLU A 277 -5.48 1.19 36.24
C GLU A 277 -4.77 2.04 35.19
N GLU A 278 -4.68 1.54 33.95
CA GLU A 278 -4.33 2.36 32.79
C GLU A 278 -5.38 3.47 32.69
N VAL A 279 -4.97 4.70 33.04
CA VAL A 279 -5.85 5.86 32.94
C VAL A 279 -5.83 6.34 31.49
N GLU A 280 -6.78 5.83 30.69
CA GLU A 280 -6.99 6.29 29.32
C GLU A 280 -7.33 7.78 29.29
N HIS A 281 -6.77 8.52 28.33
CA HIS A 281 -7.02 9.96 28.23
C HIS A 281 -8.50 10.21 27.84
N PRO A 282 -9.24 11.13 28.49
CA PRO A 282 -10.67 11.33 28.23
C PRO A 282 -11.03 11.59 26.76
N LEU A 283 -10.17 12.33 26.04
CA LEU A 283 -10.31 12.60 24.60
C LEU A 283 -10.15 11.33 23.74
N GLN A 284 -9.25 10.42 24.12
CA GLN A 284 -9.05 9.12 23.44
C GLN A 284 -10.32 8.27 23.59
N VAL A 285 -10.81 8.11 24.83
CA VAL A 285 -12.05 7.36 25.12
C VAL A 285 -13.23 7.91 24.32
N LYS A 286 -13.37 9.25 24.30
CA LYS A 286 -14.45 9.92 23.57
C LYS A 286 -14.38 9.67 22.06
N ALA A 287 -13.18 9.69 21.48
CA ALA A 287 -12.97 9.39 20.06
C ALA A 287 -13.27 7.93 19.72
N GLN A 288 -12.84 6.99 20.58
CA GLN A 288 -13.12 5.57 20.41
C GLN A 288 -14.61 5.26 20.50
N GLU A 289 -15.30 5.79 21.51
CA GLU A 289 -16.75 5.64 21.63
C GLU A 289 -17.49 6.18 20.41
N LEU A 290 -17.04 7.33 19.87
CA LEU A 290 -17.63 7.92 18.67
C LEU A 290 -17.45 7.00 17.44
N ALA A 291 -16.25 6.48 17.23
CA ALA A 291 -15.95 5.58 16.12
C ALA A 291 -16.78 4.29 16.19
N MET A 292 -16.89 3.68 17.38
CA MET A 292 -17.73 2.51 17.60
C MET A 292 -19.21 2.78 17.34
N ARG A 293 -19.73 3.91 17.83
CA ARG A 293 -21.13 4.31 17.57
C ARG A 293 -21.40 4.53 16.08
N ALA A 294 -20.47 5.14 15.36
CA ALA A 294 -20.61 5.34 13.92
C ALA A 294 -20.62 4.01 13.15
N MET A 295 -19.78 3.05 13.55
CA MET A 295 -19.80 1.69 12.99
C MET A 295 -21.11 0.95 13.26
N ASP A 296 -21.66 1.05 14.48
CA ASP A 296 -22.94 0.40 14.82
C ASP A 296 -24.13 1.02 14.06
N LEU A 297 -24.05 2.30 13.71
CA LEU A 297 -25.11 3.05 13.00
C LEU A 297 -25.14 2.76 11.50
N ILE A 298 -24.01 2.37 10.91
CA ILE A 298 -23.85 2.17 9.47
C ILE A 298 -23.87 0.68 9.15
N ALA A 299 -24.55 0.29 8.07
CA ALA A 299 -24.56 -1.10 7.63
C ALA A 299 -23.17 -1.54 7.15
N LYS A 300 -22.77 -2.77 7.50
CA LYS A 300 -21.40 -3.31 7.36
C LYS A 300 -20.83 -3.36 5.94
N ASP A 301 -21.64 -3.19 4.89
CA ASP A 301 -21.22 -3.38 3.50
C ASP A 301 -21.25 -2.08 2.70
N SER A 302 -20.34 -1.16 3.04
CA SER A 302 -20.17 0.10 2.32
C SER A 302 -18.79 0.12 1.65
N GLY A 303 -18.75 0.19 0.32
CA GLY A 303 -17.49 0.16 -0.45
C GLY A 303 -16.58 1.38 -0.22
N PRO A 304 -15.30 1.33 -0.62
CA PRO A 304 -14.28 2.33 -0.27
C PRO A 304 -14.56 3.77 -0.76
N GLU A 305 -15.49 3.96 -1.70
CA GLU A 305 -15.88 5.28 -2.22
C GLU A 305 -17.19 5.82 -1.64
N THR A 306 -17.78 5.12 -0.68
CA THR A 306 -19.05 5.53 -0.08
C THR A 306 -18.85 6.55 1.05
N PRO A 307 -19.78 7.52 1.22
CA PRO A 307 -19.76 8.43 2.36
C PRO A 307 -19.77 7.71 3.72
N GLU A 308 -20.42 6.54 3.79
CA GLU A 308 -20.43 5.65 4.93
C GLU A 308 -19.03 5.15 5.30
N TYR A 309 -18.30 4.60 4.32
CA TYR A 309 -16.93 4.15 4.50
C TYR A 309 -16.01 5.31 4.90
N GLN A 310 -16.16 6.47 4.25
CA GLN A 310 -15.38 7.68 4.57
C GLN A 310 -15.63 8.16 6.00
N LEU A 311 -16.87 8.10 6.49
CA LEU A 311 -17.17 8.48 7.87
C LEU A 311 -16.48 7.53 8.87
N ILE A 312 -16.64 6.21 8.68
CA ILE A 312 -16.09 5.20 9.60
C ILE A 312 -14.56 5.24 9.59
N SER A 313 -13.95 5.18 8.41
CA SER A 313 -12.49 5.10 8.28
C SER A 313 -11.81 6.31 8.91
N ASN A 314 -12.30 7.52 8.65
CA ASN A 314 -11.74 8.74 9.26
C ASN A 314 -11.90 8.76 10.79
N LEU A 315 -13.04 8.33 11.35
CA LEU A 315 -13.23 8.27 12.81
C LEU A 315 -12.33 7.22 13.47
N LEU A 316 -12.13 6.06 12.83
CA LEU A 316 -11.18 5.04 13.28
C LEU A 316 -9.74 5.56 13.29
N GLN A 317 -9.33 6.28 12.25
CA GLN A 317 -8.00 6.91 12.19
C GLN A 317 -7.80 7.91 13.35
N VAL A 318 -8.79 8.75 13.62
CA VAL A 318 -8.74 9.68 14.76
C VAL A 318 -8.62 8.93 16.08
N SER A 319 -9.42 7.88 16.28
CA SER A 319 -9.37 7.06 17.49
C SER A 319 -8.00 6.42 17.70
N GLY A 320 -7.48 5.72 16.69
CA GLY A 320 -6.20 5.00 16.79
C GLY A 320 -5.01 5.94 16.99
N LYS A 321 -4.97 7.06 16.26
CA LYS A 321 -3.89 8.03 16.38
C LYS A 321 -3.93 8.80 17.70
N LEU A 322 -5.12 9.10 18.24
CA LEU A 322 -5.23 9.67 19.59
C LEU A 322 -4.81 8.67 20.66
N ALA A 323 -5.13 7.38 20.51
CA ALA A 323 -4.65 6.35 21.42
C ALA A 323 -3.12 6.32 21.45
N GLY A 324 -2.47 6.21 20.29
CA GLY A 324 -1.00 6.13 20.24
C GLY A 324 -0.25 7.34 20.79
N VAL A 325 -0.87 8.52 20.84
CA VAL A 325 -0.21 9.77 21.27
C VAL A 325 -0.62 10.23 22.67
N LEU A 326 -1.80 9.83 23.13
CA LEU A 326 -2.34 10.21 24.44
C LEU A 326 -2.32 9.07 25.46
N HIS A 327 -1.72 7.92 25.11
CA HIS A 327 -1.58 6.79 26.02
C HIS A 327 -0.93 7.25 27.34
N GLY A 328 -1.49 6.75 28.45
CA GLY A 328 -1.24 7.27 29.79
C GLY A 328 0.25 7.21 30.17
N SER A 329 0.69 8.25 30.88
CA SER A 329 2.03 8.57 31.39
C SER A 329 2.79 7.50 32.21
N ASN A 330 2.39 6.22 32.11
CA ASN A 330 2.97 5.08 32.81
C ASN A 330 3.84 4.18 31.90
N SER A 331 3.92 4.44 30.59
CA SER A 331 4.82 3.69 29.69
C SER A 331 6.29 4.09 29.82
N GLY A 332 6.61 5.10 30.65
CA GLY A 332 7.97 5.66 30.75
C GLY A 332 8.39 6.53 29.56
N TYR A 333 7.58 6.56 28.49
CA TYR A 333 7.82 7.33 27.27
C TYR A 333 6.91 8.57 27.21
N GLU A 334 7.49 9.77 27.26
CA GLU A 334 6.78 11.02 26.96
C GLU A 334 7.03 11.42 25.50
N PRO A 335 6.02 11.34 24.60
CA PRO A 335 6.21 11.70 23.21
C PRO A 335 6.56 13.19 23.04
N GLU A 336 7.44 13.50 22.09
CA GLU A 336 7.86 14.89 21.80
C GLU A 336 6.66 15.79 21.50
N ALA A 337 6.66 17.01 22.04
CA ALA A 337 5.56 17.96 21.84
C ALA A 337 5.30 18.27 20.35
N GLY A 338 6.36 18.30 19.52
CA GLY A 338 6.24 18.45 18.07
C GLY A 338 5.51 17.28 17.39
N PHE A 339 5.78 16.05 17.81
CA PHE A 339 5.11 14.85 17.34
C PHE A 339 3.62 14.87 17.71
N VAL A 340 3.31 15.16 18.98
CA VAL A 340 1.94 15.29 19.46
C VAL A 340 1.19 16.35 18.65
N LEU A 341 1.80 17.52 18.42
CA LEU A 341 1.20 18.60 17.64
C LEU A 341 0.93 18.21 16.18
N ALA A 342 1.82 17.44 15.54
CA ALA A 342 1.66 16.96 14.17
C ALA A 342 0.50 15.95 14.07
N VAL A 343 0.44 14.97 14.97
CA VAL A 343 -0.66 13.98 14.98
C VAL A 343 -2.00 14.65 15.27
N LEU A 344 -2.07 15.55 16.26
CA LEU A 344 -3.28 16.31 16.55
C LEU A 344 -3.74 17.15 15.33
N LYS A 345 -2.81 17.69 14.54
CA LYS A 345 -3.15 18.40 13.29
C LYS A 345 -3.74 17.46 12.24
N ARG A 346 -3.21 16.25 12.08
CA ARG A 346 -3.77 15.22 11.20
C ARG A 346 -5.17 14.79 11.63
N CYS A 347 -5.39 14.57 12.93
CA CYS A 347 -6.71 14.27 13.49
C CYS A 347 -7.75 15.35 13.16
N LEU A 348 -7.38 16.63 13.15
CA LEU A 348 -8.30 17.70 12.72
C LEU A 348 -8.70 17.57 11.25
N GLY A 349 -7.79 17.14 10.38
CA GLY A 349 -8.07 16.88 8.97
C GLY A 349 -9.08 15.74 8.79
N TRP A 350 -8.81 14.57 9.40
CA TRP A 350 -9.74 13.44 9.34
C TRP A 350 -11.10 13.76 9.95
N LEU A 351 -11.15 14.53 11.05
CA LEU A 351 -12.42 14.99 11.61
C LEU A 351 -13.20 15.89 10.64
N HIS A 352 -12.52 16.74 9.86
CA HIS A 352 -13.19 17.57 8.85
C HIS A 352 -13.82 16.73 7.75
N GLU A 353 -13.08 15.75 7.23
CA GLU A 353 -13.58 14.82 6.21
C GLU A 353 -14.73 13.94 6.76
N ALA A 354 -14.58 13.40 7.98
CA ALA A 354 -15.64 12.65 8.66
C ALA A 354 -16.93 13.48 8.81
N MET A 355 -16.82 14.73 9.24
CA MET A 355 -17.99 15.61 9.36
C MET A 355 -18.63 15.95 8.02
N ALA A 356 -17.82 16.11 6.96
CA ALA A 356 -18.32 16.33 5.60
C ALA A 356 -19.08 15.11 5.06
N ALA A 357 -18.53 13.91 5.24
CA ALA A 357 -19.18 12.64 4.89
C ALA A 357 -20.47 12.43 5.69
N CYS A 358 -20.44 12.66 7.01
CA CYS A 358 -21.62 12.60 7.87
C CYS A 358 -22.70 13.60 7.43
N GLN A 359 -22.32 14.83 7.06
CA GLN A 359 -23.25 15.82 6.53
C GLN A 359 -23.89 15.37 5.21
N HIS A 360 -23.13 14.69 4.35
CA HIS A 360 -23.67 14.12 3.12
C HIS A 360 -24.71 13.04 3.43
N LEU A 361 -24.41 12.11 4.35
CA LEU A 361 -25.34 11.07 4.82
C LEU A 361 -26.64 11.67 5.36
N ILE A 362 -26.55 12.69 6.22
CA ILE A 362 -27.72 13.42 6.76
C ILE A 362 -28.61 13.99 5.63
N ASN A 363 -28.02 14.45 4.52
CA ASN A 363 -28.77 15.08 3.43
C ASN A 363 -29.49 14.06 2.53
N ILE A 364 -29.00 12.82 2.47
CA ILE A 364 -29.58 11.76 1.62
C ILE A 364 -30.53 10.85 2.41
N GLU A 365 -30.37 10.78 3.72
CA GLU A 365 -31.19 9.95 4.61
C GLU A 365 -32.64 10.45 4.69
N GLN A 366 -33.59 9.52 4.79
CA GLN A 366 -35.01 9.79 4.90
C GLN A 366 -35.58 9.40 6.26
N ASP A 367 -34.95 8.47 6.96
CA ASP A 367 -35.36 8.10 8.32
C ASP A 367 -34.98 9.19 9.33
N THR A 368 -35.99 9.70 10.04
CA THR A 368 -35.82 10.76 11.03
C THR A 368 -34.99 10.31 12.23
N ASP A 369 -35.11 9.04 12.64
CA ASP A 369 -34.35 8.52 13.79
C ASP A 369 -32.87 8.35 13.41
N GLN A 370 -32.59 7.92 12.17
CA GLN A 370 -31.24 7.77 11.65
C GLN A 370 -30.56 9.13 11.41
N ILE A 371 -31.31 10.12 10.89
CA ILE A 371 -30.84 11.51 10.81
C ILE A 371 -30.43 12.04 12.19
N ALA A 372 -31.27 11.86 13.22
CA ALA A 372 -30.97 12.33 14.57
C ALA A 372 -29.71 11.66 15.15
N ALA A 373 -29.51 10.37 14.87
CA ALA A 373 -28.31 9.65 15.29
C ALA A 373 -27.05 10.18 14.58
N LEU A 374 -27.11 10.43 13.26
CA LEU A 374 -26.01 11.03 12.50
C LEU A 374 -25.70 12.46 12.96
N GLU A 375 -26.72 13.26 13.28
CA GLU A 375 -26.53 14.60 13.85
C GLU A 375 -25.79 14.54 15.19
N HIS A 376 -26.08 13.54 16.02
CA HIS A 376 -25.35 13.30 17.27
C HIS A 376 -23.88 12.93 17.00
N VAL A 377 -23.62 12.01 16.06
CA VAL A 377 -22.25 11.66 15.64
C VAL A 377 -21.49 12.90 15.19
N ARG A 378 -22.07 13.71 14.32
CA ARG A 378 -21.48 14.97 13.85
C ARG A 378 -21.21 15.94 15.00
N SER A 379 -22.14 16.08 15.95
CA SER A 379 -21.97 16.95 17.12
C SER A 379 -20.82 16.50 18.01
N THR A 380 -20.72 15.21 18.30
CA THR A 380 -19.61 14.66 19.10
C THR A 380 -18.27 14.83 18.37
N ALA A 381 -18.23 14.68 17.04
CA ALA A 381 -17.04 14.96 16.25
C ALA A 381 -16.58 16.43 16.36
N PHE A 382 -17.52 17.38 16.39
CA PHE A 382 -17.22 18.80 16.65
C PHE A 382 -16.63 19.03 18.03
N GLU A 383 -17.15 18.38 19.06
CA GLU A 383 -16.60 18.51 20.42
C GLU A 383 -15.18 17.98 20.53
N ILE A 384 -14.90 16.80 19.96
CA ILE A 384 -13.54 16.24 19.91
C ILE A 384 -12.59 17.20 19.18
N ARG A 385 -13.04 17.78 18.06
CA ARG A 385 -12.26 18.78 17.32
C ARG A 385 -11.91 19.98 18.20
N ASP A 386 -12.87 20.52 18.95
CA ASP A 386 -12.65 21.68 19.81
C ASP A 386 -11.70 21.35 20.97
N GLU A 387 -11.81 20.15 21.55
CA GLU A 387 -10.89 19.63 22.57
C GLU A 387 -9.46 19.46 22.03
N ILE A 388 -9.29 18.92 20.81
CA ILE A 388 -7.99 18.85 20.13
C ILE A 388 -7.41 20.26 19.92
N ILE A 389 -8.22 21.23 19.49
CA ILE A 389 -7.74 22.62 19.31
C ILE A 389 -7.26 23.21 20.64
N ALA A 390 -7.99 22.99 21.73
CA ALA A 390 -7.60 23.46 23.06
C ALA A 390 -6.28 22.81 23.52
N MET A 391 -6.11 21.51 23.31
CA MET A 391 -4.88 20.79 23.63
C MET A 391 -3.69 21.32 22.82
N ARG A 392 -3.85 21.51 21.52
CA ARG A 392 -2.81 22.10 20.66
C ARG A 392 -2.41 23.51 21.09
N GLN A 393 -3.31 24.30 21.67
CA GLN A 393 -2.99 25.62 22.22
C GLN A 393 -2.23 25.53 23.54
N GLY A 394 -2.42 24.46 24.33
CA GLY A 394 -1.69 24.23 25.57
C GLY A 394 -0.27 23.70 25.36
N LEU A 395 -0.02 23.03 24.23
CA LEU A 395 1.28 22.46 23.85
C LEU A 395 2.17 23.44 23.06
N LYS A 396 1.64 24.58 22.61
CA LYS A 396 2.36 25.67 21.93
C LYS A 396 2.69 26.79 22.89
#